data_AF-A0A9E1VNP2-F1
#
_entry.id   AF-A0A9E1VNP2-F1
#
_cell.length_a   1.000
_cell.length_b   1.000
_cell.length_c   1.000
_cell.angle_alpha   90.00
_cell.angle_beta   90.00
_cell.angle_gamma   90.00
#
_symmetry.space_group_name_H-M   'P 1'
#
loop_
_entity.id
_entity.type
_entity.pdbx_description
1 polymer ?
#
loop_
_entity_poly.entity_id
_entity_poly.type
_entity_poly.pdbx_seq_one_letter_code
_entity_poly.pdbx_strand_id
1 'polypeptide(L)' 'KIQRNLFLDETNSQSVMTRPIWTLMNKLPMFKEAQCGDLTNAEWLEERIVNIPSSVIL' A
#
# COMPACT_ATOMS: atom_id res chain seq x y z
N LYS A 1 2.32 -7.57 6.87
CA LYS A 1 1.07 -6.84 6.51
C LYS A 1 0.05 -6.68 7.65
N ILE A 2 0.08 -7.47 8.75
CA ILE A 2 -0.94 -7.44 9.82
C ILE A 2 -1.13 -6.03 10.43
N GLN A 3 -0.07 -5.41 10.93
CA GLN A 3 -0.15 -4.08 11.56
C GLN A 3 -0.67 -2.99 10.61
N ARG A 4 -0.21 -3.01 9.35
CA ARG A 4 -0.67 -2.08 8.32
C ARG A 4 -2.16 -2.21 8.04
N ASN A 5 -2.67 -3.44 7.93
CA ASN A 5 -4.09 -3.65 7.71
C ASN A 5 -4.91 -3.20 8.92
N LEU A 6 -4.44 -3.49 10.14
CA LEU A 6 -5.09 -3.06 11.37
C LEU A 6 -5.19 -1.53 11.46
N PHE A 7 -4.13 -0.81 11.08
CA PHE A 7 -4.16 0.66 10.98
C PHE A 7 -5.18 1.17 9.96
N LEU A 8 -5.22 0.56 8.77
CA LEU A 8 -6.18 0.93 7.72
C LEU A 8 -7.62 0.70 8.19
N ASP A 9 -7.89 -0.46 8.80
CA ASP A 9 -9.23 -0.82 9.27
C ASP A 9 -9.70 0.13 10.38
N GLU A 10 -8.86 0.37 11.38
CA GLU A 10 -9.14 1.28 12.48
C GLU A 10 -9.43 2.70 11.98
N THR A 11 -8.54 3.27 11.17
CA THR A 11 -8.67 4.66 10.69
C THR A 11 -9.86 4.85 9.76
N ASN A 12 -10.09 3.92 8.83
CA ASN A 12 -11.26 3.98 7.95
C ASN A 12 -12.57 3.79 8.73
N SER A 13 -12.59 2.98 9.80
CA SER A 13 -13.77 2.87 10.68
C SER A 13 -14.13 4.19 11.38
N GLN A 14 -13.12 5.05 11.61
CA GLN A 14 -13.28 6.39 12.16
C GLN A 14 -13.48 7.48 11.09
N SER A 15 -13.85 7.10 9.85
CA SER A 15 -14.03 8.01 8.71
C SER A 15 -12.78 8.78 8.27
N VAL A 16 -11.59 8.35 8.69
CA VAL A 16 -10.32 8.89 8.18
C VAL A 16 -9.89 8.04 6.98
N MET A 17 -9.96 8.62 5.78
CA MET A 17 -9.70 7.88 4.54
C MET A 17 -8.21 7.59 4.33
N THR A 18 -7.73 6.47 4.87
CA THR A 18 -6.38 5.98 4.65
C THR A 18 -6.37 4.87 3.59
N ARG A 19 -5.28 4.76 2.84
CA ARG A 19 -5.15 3.77 1.76
C ARG A 19 -3.81 3.06 1.84
N PRO A 20 -3.70 1.78 1.45
CA PRO A 20 -2.38 1.18 1.28
C PRO A 20 -1.61 1.89 0.16
N ILE A 21 -0.27 1.74 0.16
CA ILE A 21 0.53 2.07 -1.02
C ILE A 21 0.17 1.15 -2.21
N TRP A 22 0.57 1.56 -3.41
CA TRP A 22 0.37 0.80 -4.64
C TRP A 22 0.85 -0.64 -4.52
N THR A 23 0.06 -1.56 -5.11
CA THR A 23 0.49 -2.95 -5.28
C THR A 23 1.63 -3.00 -6.29
N LEU A 24 2.70 -3.74 -5.98
CA LEU A 24 3.86 -3.85 -6.86
C LEU A 24 3.50 -4.47 -8.21
N MET A 25 4.16 -4.00 -9.26
CA MET A 25 3.82 -4.37 -10.64
C MET A 25 3.97 -5.86 -10.91
N ASN A 26 5.01 -6.50 -10.37
CA ASN A 26 5.25 -7.93 -10.48
C ASN A 26 4.14 -8.81 -9.87
N LYS A 27 3.24 -8.23 -9.06
CA LYS A 27 2.10 -8.94 -8.46
C LYS A 27 0.83 -8.83 -9.31
N LEU A 28 0.80 -7.96 -10.33
CA LEU A 28 -0.37 -7.81 -11.19
C LEU A 28 -0.35 -8.87 -12.30
N PRO A 29 -1.52 -9.47 -12.65
CA PRO A 29 -1.60 -10.49 -13.69
C PRO A 29 -1.03 -10.06 -15.04
N MET A 30 -1.15 -8.77 -15.39
CA MET A 30 -0.66 -8.18 -16.63
C MET A 30 0.86 -8.26 -16.79
N PHE A 31 1.62 -8.38 -15.69
CA PHE A 31 3.08 -8.39 -15.68
C PHE A 31 3.67 -9.75 -15.28
N LYS A 32 2.86 -10.83 -15.27
CA LYS A 32 3.30 -12.17 -14.83
C LYS A 32 4.51 -12.69 -15.63
N GLU A 33 4.61 -12.33 -16.91
CA GLU A 33 5.69 -12.75 -17.82
C GLU A 33 6.74 -11.66 -18.07
N ALA A 34 6.65 -10.53 -17.37
CA ALA A 34 7.63 -9.46 -17.48
C ALA A 34 8.89 -9.79 -16.66
N GLN A 35 10.04 -9.24 -17.09
CA GLN A 35 11.28 -9.34 -16.32
C GLN A 35 11.11 -8.68 -14.94
N CYS A 36 11.57 -9.37 -13.90
CA CYS A 36 11.56 -8.88 -12.52
C CYS A 36 12.96 -9.00 -11.93
N GLY A 37 13.51 -7.88 -11.45
CA GLY A 37 14.76 -7.86 -10.69
C GLY A 37 14.53 -8.10 -9.20
N ASP A 38 15.55 -7.80 -8.39
CA ASP A 38 15.40 -7.74 -6.94
C ASP A 38 14.54 -6.55 -6.52
N LEU A 39 13.50 -6.82 -5.74
CA LEU A 39 12.53 -5.84 -5.24
C LEU A 39 12.46 -5.81 -3.71
N THR A 40 13.48 -6.30 -3.00
CA THR A 40 13.53 -6.41 -1.53
C THR A 40 13.00 -5.16 -0.82
N ASN A 41 13.46 -3.98 -1.22
CA ASN A 41 13.01 -2.72 -0.62
C ASN A 41 11.56 -2.39 -0.96
N ALA A 42 11.15 -2.58 -2.22
CA ALA A 42 9.79 -2.29 -2.65
C ALA A 42 8.78 -3.20 -1.94
N GLU A 43 9.11 -4.48 -1.77
CA GLU A 43 8.31 -5.44 -0.99
C GLU A 43 8.24 -5.04 0.48
N TRP A 44 9.38 -4.69 1.08
CA TRP A 44 9.43 -4.22 2.46
C TRP A 44 8.53 -2.99 2.71
N LEU A 45 8.54 -2.03 1.77
CA LEU A 45 7.71 -0.81 1.84
C LEU A 45 6.22 -1.11 1.63
N GLU A 46 5.87 -1.94 0.64
CA GLU A 46 4.47 -2.32 0.34
C GLU A 46 3.76 -2.98 1.54
N GLU A 47 4.52 -3.65 2.39
CA GLU A 47 3.98 -4.30 3.58
C GLU A 47 3.61 -3.34 4.72
N ARG A 48 4.18 -2.12 4.72
CA ARG A 48 4.23 -1.23 5.89
C ARG A 48 3.66 0.16 5.62
N ILE A 49 3.83 0.70 4.41
CA ILE A 49 3.41 2.06 4.10
C ILE A 49 1.89 2.17 3.97
N VAL A 50 1.36 3.26 4.52
CA VAL A 50 -0.01 3.75 4.37
C VAL A 50 0.02 5.19 3.87
N ASN A 51 -0.89 5.51 2.96
CA ASN A 51 -1.17 6.85 2.48
C ASN A 51 -2.25 7.48 3.37
N ILE A 52 -2.02 8.71 3.80
CA ILE A 52 -2.94 9.49 4.62
C ILE A 52 -3.67 10.55 3.77
N PRO A 53 -4.83 11.07 4.22
CA PRO A 53 -5.39 12.28 3.65
C PRO A 53 -4.38 13.43 3.74
N SER A 54 -4.09 14.07 2.62
CA SER A 54 -3.10 15.14 2.52
C SER A 54 -3.61 16.41 1.83
N SER A 55 -4.90 16.43 1.44
CA SER A 55 -5.54 17.62 0.88
C SER A 55 -5.72 18.69 1.95
N VAL A 56 -5.53 19.95 1.55
CA VAL A 56 -5.85 21.11 2.37
C VAL A 56 -7.36 21.18 2.58
N ILE A 57 -7.80 21.38 3.81
CA ILE A 57 -9.17 21.80 4.12
C ILE A 57 -9.20 23.31 3.91
N LEU A 58 -9.95 23.77 2.90
CA LEU A 58 -10.19 25.19 2.63
C LEU A 58 -11.39 25.71 3.41
#